data_AF-A0A6I8UI00-F1
#
_entry.id   AF-A0A6I8UI00-F1
#
_cell.length_a   1.000
_cell.length_b   1.000
_cell.length_c   1.000
_cell.angle_alpha   90.00
_cell.angle_beta   90.00
_cell.angle_gamma   90.00
#
_symmetry.space_group_name_H-M   'P 1'
#
loop_
_entity.id
_entity.type
_entity.pdbx_description
1 polymer ?
#
loop_
_entity_poly.entity_id
_entity_poly.type
_entity_poly.pdbx_seq_one_letter_code
_entity_poly.pdbx_strand_id
1 'polypeptide(L)'
;MRSQQLTLIFGVALICLASGLTTVTPRTTTRRSISTLPPIIGRPWPCSPPAVCSRTSPRVCGRTPRGDCQRFNNICELIQANREAKPADIRHTRDIDCRTVRAVGAANRRPCWAPCPARPVVCRRTQPRQEICVRSRNNRDCKILANTCQLRNQNCHSQPRNNWLRTAKRRCGDMQVGDKQRPCINLPTTTRRPRITTPRPRPPTLSA
;
A
#
# COMPACT_ATOMS: atom_id res chain seq x y z
N MET A 1 0.36 -64.94 -36.05
CA MET A 1 -1.09 -64.72 -36.25
C MET A 1 -1.32 -63.21 -36.35
N ARG A 2 -1.80 -62.76 -37.52
CA ARG A 2 -2.16 -61.36 -37.83
C ARG A 2 -3.51 -61.03 -37.18
N SER A 3 -3.69 -59.80 -36.69
CA SER A 3 -4.56 -58.79 -37.33
C SER A 3 -5.05 -57.73 -36.33
N GLN A 4 -4.91 -56.48 -36.75
CA GLN A 4 -5.56 -55.28 -36.21
C GLN A 4 -7.08 -55.32 -36.47
N GLN A 5 -7.86 -54.56 -35.68
CA GLN A 5 -9.06 -53.79 -36.07
C GLN A 5 -9.57 -53.05 -34.82
N LEU A 6 -9.51 -51.72 -34.64
CA LEU A 6 -10.09 -50.58 -35.37
C LEU A 6 -11.63 -50.57 -35.44
N THR A 7 -12.20 -49.56 -34.76
CA THR A 7 -13.45 -48.81 -35.03
C THR A 7 -14.81 -49.50 -34.92
N LEU A 8 -15.72 -48.90 -34.14
CA LEU A 8 -16.94 -48.28 -34.69
C LEU A 8 -17.66 -47.36 -33.68
N ILE A 9 -17.96 -46.16 -34.17
CA ILE A 9 -18.77 -45.07 -33.62
C ILE A 9 -20.24 -45.30 -34.07
N PHE A 10 -21.18 -44.59 -33.43
CA PHE A 10 -22.63 -44.43 -33.71
C PHE A 10 -23.51 -45.47 -32.98
N GLY A 11 -24.59 -45.13 -32.26
CA GLY A 11 -25.43 -43.93 -32.20
C GLY A 11 -26.92 -44.37 -32.28
N VAL A 12 -27.85 -43.48 -31.89
CA VAL A 12 -29.34 -43.60 -31.92
C VAL A 12 -29.95 -44.02 -30.56
N ALA A 13 -30.49 -43.12 -29.72
CA ALA A 13 -31.66 -42.22 -29.84
C ALA A 13 -33.02 -42.94 -29.68
N LEU A 14 -34.00 -42.21 -29.08
CA LEU A 14 -35.43 -42.51 -28.80
C LEU A 14 -35.70 -43.06 -27.37
N ILE A 15 -36.64 -42.54 -26.54
CA ILE A 15 -37.94 -41.91 -26.81
C ILE A 15 -38.27 -40.78 -25.80
N CYS A 16 -38.95 -39.75 -26.32
CA CYS A 16 -39.58 -38.60 -25.66
C CYS A 16 -40.93 -38.93 -24.97
N LEU A 17 -41.38 -38.07 -24.04
CA LEU A 17 -42.67 -37.32 -24.07
C LEU A 17 -43.27 -37.10 -22.67
N ALA A 18 -43.29 -35.84 -22.24
CA ALA A 18 -44.38 -35.25 -21.44
C ALA A 18 -44.37 -33.72 -21.59
N SER A 19 -45.02 -33.29 -22.67
CA SER A 19 -45.80 -32.08 -22.89
C SER A 19 -45.75 -30.94 -21.85
N GLY A 20 -45.22 -29.79 -22.28
CA GLY A 20 -45.52 -28.48 -21.72
C GLY A 20 -45.59 -27.46 -22.86
N LEU A 21 -46.77 -27.31 -23.46
CA LEU A 21 -47.08 -26.29 -24.46
C LEU A 21 -46.95 -24.89 -23.82
N THR A 22 -46.03 -24.07 -24.31
CA THR A 22 -46.24 -22.62 -24.38
C THR A 22 -45.78 -22.10 -25.74
N THR A 23 -46.78 -21.62 -26.47
CA THR A 23 -46.72 -20.95 -27.76
C THR A 23 -45.70 -19.81 -27.78
N VAL A 24 -44.74 -19.88 -28.70
CA VAL A 24 -43.87 -18.75 -29.06
C VAL A 24 -44.64 -17.87 -30.04
N THR A 25 -45.29 -16.82 -29.53
CA THR A 25 -45.79 -15.72 -30.38
C THR A 25 -44.63 -14.80 -30.77
N PRO A 26 -44.49 -14.39 -32.04
CA PRO A 26 -43.55 -13.34 -32.42
C PRO A 26 -44.14 -11.99 -32.01
N ARG A 27 -43.75 -11.48 -30.84
CA ARG A 27 -44.20 -10.18 -30.36
C ARG A 27 -43.30 -9.08 -30.90
N THR A 28 -43.80 -8.44 -31.96
CA THR A 28 -43.68 -7.02 -32.29
C THR A 28 -42.51 -6.27 -31.66
N THR A 29 -41.61 -5.82 -32.54
CA THR A 29 -40.64 -4.73 -32.37
C THR A 29 -41.30 -3.54 -31.68
N THR A 30 -41.22 -3.52 -30.35
CA THR A 30 -41.62 -2.36 -29.57
C THR A 30 -40.42 -1.42 -29.63
N ARG A 31 -40.51 -0.48 -30.57
CA ARG A 31 -39.67 0.73 -30.67
C ARG A 31 -39.40 1.23 -29.25
N ARG A 32 -38.18 1.06 -28.75
CA ARG A 32 -37.75 1.72 -27.52
C ARG A 32 -37.96 3.20 -27.76
N SER A 33 -38.93 3.76 -27.04
CA SER A 33 -39.07 5.20 -26.90
C SER A 33 -37.71 5.72 -26.46
N ILE A 34 -37.04 6.44 -27.36
CA ILE A 34 -35.88 7.26 -27.02
C ILE A 34 -36.45 8.28 -26.06
N SER A 35 -36.30 8.02 -24.76
CA SER A 35 -36.57 9.02 -23.74
C SER A 35 -35.51 10.10 -23.97
N THR A 36 -35.92 11.15 -24.67
CA THR A 36 -35.15 12.36 -24.92
C THR A 36 -34.89 12.98 -23.55
N LEU A 37 -33.81 12.56 -22.89
CA LEU A 37 -33.28 13.26 -21.74
C LEU A 37 -32.94 14.67 -22.21
N PRO A 38 -33.49 15.72 -21.58
CA PRO A 38 -33.14 17.08 -21.94
C PRO A 38 -31.63 17.31 -21.74
N PRO A 39 -30.99 18.14 -22.58
CA PRO A 39 -29.56 18.37 -22.52
C PRO A 39 -29.16 18.87 -21.13
N ILE A 40 -28.13 18.24 -20.55
CA ILE A 40 -27.56 18.61 -19.25
C ILE A 40 -26.73 19.89 -19.44
N ILE A 41 -27.40 21.02 -19.60
CA ILE A 41 -26.79 22.34 -19.57
C ILE A 41 -27.49 23.08 -18.44
N GLY A 42 -26.80 23.23 -17.30
CA GLY A 42 -27.22 24.15 -16.24
C GLY A 42 -27.79 23.55 -14.94
N ARG A 43 -27.66 22.25 -14.66
CA ARG A 43 -27.89 21.79 -13.27
C ARG A 43 -26.69 22.19 -12.40
N PRO A 44 -26.87 22.97 -11.31
CA PRO A 44 -25.88 22.99 -10.26
C PRO A 44 -25.76 21.55 -9.79
N TRP A 45 -24.55 21.00 -9.84
CA TRP A 45 -24.24 19.74 -9.17
C TRP A 45 -24.85 19.79 -7.76
N PRO A 46 -25.55 18.73 -7.29
CA PRO A 46 -26.19 18.79 -5.98
C PRO A 46 -25.11 19.12 -4.94
N CYS A 47 -25.15 20.36 -4.42
CA CYS A 47 -24.15 20.87 -3.48
C CYS A 47 -24.21 20.13 -2.14
N SER A 48 -25.22 19.30 -1.90
CA SER A 48 -25.28 18.38 -0.78
C SER A 48 -24.85 16.97 -1.21
N PRO A 49 -23.89 16.33 -0.52
CA PRO A 49 -23.65 14.91 -0.73
C PRO A 49 -24.96 14.14 -0.44
N PRO A 50 -25.26 13.05 -1.16
CA PRO A 50 -26.39 12.21 -0.78
C PRO A 50 -26.18 11.75 0.68
N ALA A 51 -27.24 11.80 1.48
CA ALA A 51 -27.25 11.46 2.90
C ALA A 51 -27.04 9.94 3.13
N VAL A 52 -25.91 9.39 2.68
CA VAL A 52 -25.51 7.98 2.85
C VAL A 52 -24.42 7.86 3.93
N CYS A 53 -24.22 8.92 4.70
CA CYS A 53 -23.17 9.03 5.71
C CYS A 53 -23.75 8.73 7.08
N SER A 54 -24.07 7.47 7.35
CA SER A 54 -24.41 7.08 8.72
C SER A 54 -23.17 7.20 9.61
N ARG A 55 -23.36 7.51 10.90
CA ARG A 55 -22.27 7.42 11.90
C ARG A 55 -21.66 6.02 11.99
N THR A 56 -22.39 4.99 11.54
CA THR A 56 -21.99 3.58 11.52
C THR A 56 -21.24 3.15 10.26
N SER A 57 -21.04 4.07 9.30
CA SER A 57 -20.35 3.75 8.06
C SER A 57 -18.92 3.25 8.35
N PRO A 58 -18.45 2.20 7.65
CA PRO A 58 -17.14 1.62 7.90
C PRO A 58 -16.03 2.61 7.55
N ARG A 59 -14.89 2.46 8.24
CA ARG A 59 -13.66 3.18 7.90
C ARG A 59 -13.20 2.80 6.51
N VAL A 60 -12.59 3.77 5.83
CA VAL A 60 -12.07 3.57 4.48
C VAL A 60 -10.60 3.97 4.39
N CYS A 61 -9.92 3.40 3.39
CA CYS A 61 -8.55 3.77 3.05
C CYS A 61 -8.55 4.74 1.88
N GLY A 62 -7.84 5.86 2.01
CA GLY A 62 -7.60 6.80 0.93
C GLY A 62 -6.12 6.87 0.59
N ARG A 63 -5.81 6.92 -0.69
CA ARG A 63 -4.46 7.12 -1.23
C ARG A 63 -4.31 8.55 -1.72
N THR A 64 -3.31 9.22 -1.20
CA THR A 64 -2.94 10.59 -1.60
C THR A 64 -2.20 10.60 -2.94
N PRO A 65 -2.13 11.77 -3.61
CA PRO A 65 -1.34 11.90 -4.86
C PRO A 65 0.15 11.58 -4.67
N ARG A 66 0.68 11.76 -3.45
CA ARG A 66 2.07 11.41 -3.09
C ARG A 66 2.31 9.90 -2.95
N GLY A 67 1.27 9.08 -3.04
CA GLY A 67 1.36 7.63 -2.90
C GLY A 67 1.27 7.12 -1.46
N ASP A 68 1.03 7.99 -0.49
CA ASP A 68 0.76 7.60 0.90
C ASP A 68 -0.71 7.23 1.11
N CYS A 69 -0.96 6.34 2.07
CA CYS A 69 -2.27 5.93 2.52
C CYS A 69 -2.66 6.57 3.86
N GLN A 70 -3.92 6.93 3.97
CA GLN A 70 -4.55 7.54 5.15
C GLN A 70 -5.90 6.86 5.41
N ARG A 71 -6.22 6.59 6.67
CA ARG A 71 -7.53 6.10 7.09
C ARG A 71 -8.48 7.27 7.34
N PHE A 72 -9.74 7.12 6.94
CA PHE A 72 -10.86 8.02 7.22
C PHE A 72 -11.90 7.29 8.07
N ASN A 73 -12.66 8.00 8.88
CA ASN A 73 -13.72 7.39 9.68
C ASN A 73 -14.79 6.75 8.81
N ASN A 74 -15.06 7.35 7.65
CA ASN A 74 -15.96 6.82 6.64
C ASN A 74 -15.68 7.47 5.27
N ILE A 75 -16.39 7.00 4.24
CA ILE A 75 -16.26 7.51 2.87
C ILE A 75 -16.63 8.99 2.74
N CYS A 76 -17.52 9.49 3.58
CA CYS A 76 -17.98 10.86 3.52
C CYS A 76 -16.94 11.85 4.03
N GLU A 77 -16.18 11.48 5.05
CA GLU A 77 -15.03 12.29 5.49
C GLU A 77 -13.97 12.40 4.38
N LEU A 78 -13.75 11.33 3.60
CA LEU A 78 -12.85 11.38 2.44
C LEU A 78 -13.39 12.33 1.36
N ILE A 79 -14.67 12.21 1.00
CA ILE A 79 -15.32 13.09 0.01
C ILE A 79 -15.26 14.55 0.48
N GLN A 80 -15.54 14.80 1.76
CA GLN A 80 -15.48 16.13 2.36
C GLN A 80 -14.06 16.69 2.32
N ALA A 81 -13.05 15.90 2.68
CA ALA A 81 -11.65 16.30 2.61
C ALA A 81 -11.23 16.72 1.18
N ASN A 82 -11.70 15.99 0.17
CA ASN A 82 -11.47 16.35 -1.24
C ASN A 82 -12.16 17.65 -1.63
N ARG A 83 -13.41 17.87 -1.19
CA ARG A 83 -14.15 19.11 -1.44
C ARG A 83 -13.47 20.32 -0.80
N GLU A 84 -12.95 20.16 0.41
CA GLU A 84 -12.23 21.20 1.14
C GLU A 84 -10.78 21.37 0.68
N ALA A 85 -10.30 20.54 -0.26
CA ALA A 85 -8.91 20.45 -0.69
C ALA A 85 -7.92 20.21 0.47
N LYS A 86 -8.37 19.52 1.54
CA LYS A 86 -7.63 19.33 2.81
C LYS A 86 -7.64 17.88 3.28
N PRO A 87 -6.76 17.01 2.75
CA PRO A 87 -5.91 17.20 1.58
C PRO A 87 -6.68 16.93 0.28
N ALA A 88 -6.30 17.60 -0.81
CA ALA A 88 -6.94 17.41 -2.11
C ALA A 88 -6.58 16.07 -2.77
N ASP A 89 -7.47 15.63 -3.67
CA ASP A 89 -7.24 14.52 -4.62
C ASP A 89 -6.88 13.17 -3.96
N ILE A 90 -7.52 12.87 -2.84
CA ILE A 90 -7.44 11.55 -2.22
C ILE A 90 -8.33 10.58 -3.00
N ARG A 91 -7.74 9.51 -3.51
CA ARG A 91 -8.48 8.42 -4.15
C ARG A 91 -8.82 7.34 -3.13
N HIS A 92 -10.08 6.95 -3.02
CA HIS A 92 -10.46 5.75 -2.27
C HIS A 92 -9.72 4.51 -2.80
N THR A 93 -9.20 3.66 -1.91
CA THR A 93 -8.44 2.45 -2.25
C THR A 93 -8.82 1.29 -1.33
N ARG A 94 -8.24 0.10 -1.55
CA ARG A 94 -8.54 -1.10 -0.76
C ARG A 94 -8.09 -0.93 0.69
N ASP A 95 -8.84 -1.48 1.64
CA ASP A 95 -8.51 -1.37 3.07
C ASP A 95 -7.13 -1.97 3.41
N ILE A 96 -6.72 -3.05 2.71
CA ILE A 96 -5.42 -3.68 2.88
C ILE A 96 -4.24 -2.72 2.64
N ASP A 97 -4.41 -1.71 1.80
CA ASP A 97 -3.36 -0.72 1.52
C ASP A 97 -3.10 0.17 2.76
N CYS A 98 -4.05 0.27 3.69
CA CYS A 98 -3.93 0.94 4.98
C CYS A 98 -3.57 0.00 6.14
N ARG A 99 -3.11 -1.24 5.88
CA ARG A 99 -2.80 -2.22 6.94
C ARG A 99 -1.79 -1.72 7.97
N THR A 100 -0.86 -0.85 7.59
CA THR A 100 0.17 -0.27 8.48
C THR A 100 -0.21 1.09 9.08
N VAL A 101 -1.35 1.66 8.65
CA VAL A 101 -1.89 2.93 9.15
C VAL A 101 -2.65 2.64 10.44
N ARG A 102 -2.08 3.08 11.57
CA ARG A 102 -2.56 2.71 12.92
C ARG A 102 -3.82 3.42 13.38
N ALA A 103 -4.10 4.60 12.84
CA ALA A 103 -5.24 5.41 13.23
C ALA A 103 -5.70 6.30 12.08
N VAL A 104 -6.85 6.96 12.27
CA VAL A 104 -7.48 7.86 11.29
C VAL A 104 -6.73 9.19 11.21
N GLY A 105 -6.83 9.86 10.06
CA GLY A 105 -6.36 11.23 9.88
C GLY A 105 -4.93 11.36 9.36
N ALA A 106 -4.56 12.59 8.99
CA ALA A 106 -3.32 12.88 8.27
C ALA A 106 -2.03 12.63 9.08
N ALA A 107 -2.07 12.78 10.41
CA ALA A 107 -0.92 12.49 11.28
C ALA A 107 -0.47 11.01 11.23
N ASN A 108 -1.41 10.12 10.92
CA ASN A 108 -1.19 8.69 10.85
C ASN A 108 -0.89 8.19 9.44
N ARG A 109 -0.84 9.09 8.45
CA ARG A 109 -0.51 8.77 7.07
C ARG A 109 0.83 8.05 6.97
N ARG A 110 0.87 6.97 6.20
CA ARG A 110 2.08 6.18 5.94
C ARG A 110 2.13 5.80 4.47
N PRO A 111 3.29 5.42 3.93
CA PRO A 111 3.36 4.78 2.62
C PRO A 111 2.36 3.63 2.57
N CYS A 112 1.58 3.55 1.48
CA CYS A 112 0.63 2.47 1.29
C CYS A 112 1.31 1.11 1.43
N TRP A 113 0.61 0.17 2.07
CA TRP A 113 1.10 -1.19 2.17
C TRP A 113 1.25 -1.78 0.77
N ALA A 114 2.45 -2.29 0.49
CA ALA A 114 2.74 -3.05 -0.71
C ALA A 114 3.19 -4.44 -0.27
N PRO A 115 2.69 -5.52 -0.92
CA PRO A 115 3.24 -6.83 -0.73
C PRO A 115 4.71 -6.84 -1.17
N CYS A 116 5.49 -7.73 -0.57
CA CYS A 116 6.83 -7.97 -1.06
C CYS A 116 6.77 -8.57 -2.46
N PRO A 117 7.64 -8.11 -3.39
CA PRO A 117 7.76 -8.76 -4.68
C PRO A 117 8.12 -10.23 -4.47
N ALA A 118 7.67 -11.11 -5.37
CA ALA A 118 7.92 -12.55 -5.25
C ALA A 118 9.42 -12.88 -5.24
N ARG A 119 10.22 -12.06 -5.94
CA ARG A 119 11.67 -12.16 -6.00
C ARG A 119 12.32 -10.83 -5.59
N PRO A 120 13.52 -10.86 -4.99
CA PRO A 120 14.26 -9.64 -4.70
C PRO A 120 14.46 -8.79 -5.95
N VAL A 121 14.26 -7.48 -5.83
CA VAL A 121 14.48 -6.55 -6.94
C VAL A 121 15.98 -6.45 -7.22
N VAL A 122 16.38 -6.41 -8.50
CA VAL A 122 17.79 -6.19 -8.86
C VAL A 122 18.20 -4.79 -8.44
N CYS A 123 19.11 -4.71 -7.48
CA CYS A 123 19.62 -3.43 -6.97
C CYS A 123 20.77 -2.93 -7.85
N ARG A 124 20.76 -1.63 -8.16
CA ARG A 124 21.89 -0.99 -8.85
C ARG A 124 23.18 -1.17 -8.04
N ARG A 125 24.29 -1.40 -8.74
CA ARG A 125 25.62 -1.45 -8.14
C ARG A 125 25.98 -0.06 -7.61
N THR A 126 26.43 0.00 -6.37
CA THR A 126 26.79 1.25 -5.68
C THR A 126 28.26 1.22 -5.28
N GLN A 127 28.88 2.41 -5.15
CA GLN A 127 30.28 2.53 -4.74
C GLN A 127 30.44 2.16 -3.25
N PRO A 128 31.62 1.70 -2.79
CA PRO A 128 31.83 1.27 -1.39
C PRO A 128 31.50 2.34 -0.33
N ARG A 129 31.64 3.63 -0.68
CA ARG A 129 31.25 4.75 0.20
C ARG A 129 29.74 4.82 0.50
N GLN A 130 28.90 4.17 -0.32
CA GLN A 130 27.44 4.16 -0.17
C GLN A 130 26.93 2.94 0.62
N GLU A 131 27.85 2.05 1.02
CA GLU A 131 27.54 0.91 1.87
C GLU A 131 26.96 1.36 3.21
N ILE A 132 26.02 0.56 3.69
CA ILE A 132 25.27 0.85 4.90
C ILE A 132 25.45 -0.30 5.88
N CYS A 133 25.74 0.06 7.13
CA CYS A 133 25.65 -0.88 8.23
C CYS A 133 24.20 -0.96 8.69
N VAL A 134 23.69 -2.19 8.81
CA VAL A 134 22.37 -2.46 9.35
C VAL A 134 22.47 -3.35 10.56
N ARG A 135 21.54 -3.17 11.49
CA ARG A 135 21.41 -3.93 12.73
C ARG A 135 20.03 -4.56 12.81
N SER A 136 19.96 -5.77 13.33
CA SER A 136 18.72 -6.47 13.62
C SER A 136 17.90 -5.75 14.70
N ARG A 137 16.59 -5.94 14.72
CA ARG A 137 15.68 -5.21 15.63
C ARG A 137 15.86 -5.63 17.09
N ASN A 138 16.34 -6.86 17.33
CA ASN A 138 16.76 -7.36 18.63
C ASN A 138 18.16 -6.87 19.06
N ASN A 139 18.80 -6.02 18.24
CA ASN A 139 20.12 -5.41 18.48
C ASN A 139 21.31 -6.38 18.55
N ARG A 140 21.14 -7.65 18.17
CA ARG A 140 22.19 -8.67 18.28
C ARG A 140 23.11 -8.72 17.06
N ASP A 141 22.53 -8.67 15.86
CA ASP A 141 23.25 -8.94 14.62
C ASP A 141 23.42 -7.68 13.78
N CYS A 142 24.59 -7.54 13.18
CA CYS A 142 24.96 -6.50 12.24
C CYS A 142 25.36 -7.10 10.90
N LYS A 143 25.14 -6.33 9.83
CA LYS A 143 25.52 -6.70 8.47
C LYS A 143 25.78 -5.45 7.62
N ILE A 144 26.70 -5.54 6.67
CA ILE A 144 26.90 -4.50 5.65
C ILE A 144 26.08 -4.83 4.40
N LEU A 145 25.33 -3.85 3.91
CA LEU A 145 24.61 -3.90 2.65
C LEU A 145 25.13 -2.80 1.72
N ALA A 146 25.11 -3.02 0.42
CA ALA A 146 25.61 -2.08 -0.57
C ALA A 146 24.83 -0.76 -0.61
N ASN A 147 23.50 -0.81 -0.36
CA ASN A 147 22.61 0.34 -0.44
C ASN A 147 21.21 0.09 0.16
N THR A 148 20.33 1.09 0.09
CA THR A 148 18.94 1.00 0.56
C THR A 148 18.10 -0.04 -0.17
N CYS A 149 18.34 -0.29 -1.46
CA CYS A 149 17.57 -1.30 -2.21
C CYS A 149 17.81 -2.68 -1.60
N GLN A 150 19.07 -3.02 -1.30
CA GLN A 150 19.38 -4.29 -0.62
C GLN A 150 18.74 -4.37 0.76
N LEU A 151 18.69 -3.28 1.52
CA LEU A 151 17.97 -3.25 2.79
C LEU A 151 16.47 -3.49 2.62
N ARG A 152 15.84 -2.92 1.60
CA ARG A 152 14.42 -3.15 1.30
C ARG A 152 14.16 -4.61 0.93
N ASN A 153 14.98 -5.19 0.07
CA ASN A 153 14.91 -6.61 -0.26
C ASN A 153 15.09 -7.47 0.99
N GLN A 154 16.14 -7.23 1.78
CA GLN A 154 16.42 -7.94 3.02
C GLN A 154 15.22 -7.88 3.97
N ASN A 155 14.65 -6.70 4.20
CA ASN A 155 13.49 -6.53 5.07
C ASN A 155 12.19 -7.13 4.54
N CYS A 156 12.06 -7.23 3.22
CA CYS A 156 10.89 -7.84 2.60
C CYS A 156 10.91 -9.36 2.74
N HIS A 157 12.08 -9.95 2.56
CA HIS A 157 12.26 -11.40 2.49
C HIS A 157 12.75 -12.02 3.81
N SER A 158 13.20 -11.23 4.79
CA SER A 158 13.53 -11.74 6.12
C SER A 158 12.29 -12.15 6.91
N GLN A 159 12.47 -13.12 7.80
CA GLN A 159 11.49 -13.48 8.83
C GLN A 159 12.11 -13.22 10.20
N PRO A 160 11.51 -12.37 11.06
CA PRO A 160 10.34 -11.52 10.77
C PRO A 160 10.63 -10.45 9.69
N ARG A 161 9.58 -9.95 9.03
CA ARG A 161 9.71 -8.84 8.06
C ARG A 161 10.13 -7.56 8.78
N ASN A 162 10.86 -6.68 8.08
CA ASN A 162 11.34 -5.41 8.61
C ASN A 162 12.19 -5.57 9.90
N ASN A 163 13.04 -6.59 9.94
CA ASN A 163 13.90 -6.85 11.09
C ASN A 163 15.21 -6.05 11.08
N TRP A 164 15.58 -5.42 9.97
CA TRP A 164 16.85 -4.73 9.81
C TRP A 164 16.67 -3.23 9.73
N LEU A 165 17.48 -2.51 10.50
CA LEU A 165 17.47 -1.05 10.61
C LEU A 165 18.86 -0.52 10.32
N ARG A 166 18.96 0.63 9.66
CA ARG A 166 20.27 1.30 9.49
C ARG A 166 20.86 1.65 10.85
N THR A 167 22.17 1.51 10.98
CA THR A 167 22.92 1.87 12.19
C THR A 167 24.27 2.51 11.83
N ALA A 168 25.03 2.91 12.85
CA ALA A 168 26.34 3.50 12.66
C ALA A 168 27.31 2.49 12.01
N LYS A 169 28.06 2.92 10.98
CA LYS A 169 29.01 2.07 10.23
C LYS A 169 29.99 1.33 11.15
N ARG A 170 30.45 2.00 12.20
CA ARG A 170 31.36 1.46 13.23
C ARG A 170 30.84 0.19 13.93
N ARG A 171 29.52 -0.06 13.98
CA ARG A 171 28.97 -1.28 14.59
C ARG A 171 29.23 -2.54 13.78
N CYS A 172 29.48 -2.40 12.48
CA CYS A 172 29.79 -3.51 11.60
C CYS A 172 31.30 -3.78 11.52
N GLY A 173 32.16 -2.95 12.12
CA GLY A 173 33.62 -3.13 12.07
C GLY A 173 34.13 -3.24 10.63
N ASP A 174 34.96 -4.25 10.39
CA ASP A 174 35.61 -4.52 9.10
C ASP A 174 34.80 -5.43 8.17
N MET A 175 33.50 -5.62 8.44
CA MET A 175 32.62 -6.39 7.56
C MET A 175 32.50 -5.74 6.18
N GLN A 176 32.34 -6.58 5.16
CA GLN A 176 32.16 -6.17 3.77
C GLN A 176 30.79 -6.58 3.22
N VAL A 177 30.41 -6.00 2.07
CA VAL A 177 29.20 -6.42 1.35
C VAL A 177 29.33 -7.88 0.93
N GLY A 178 28.33 -8.69 1.27
CA GLY A 178 28.30 -10.13 0.95
C GLY A 178 28.61 -11.00 2.16
N ASP A 179 29.24 -10.45 3.20
CA ASP A 179 29.45 -11.16 4.44
C ASP A 179 28.13 -11.61 5.08
N LYS A 180 28.16 -12.77 5.73
CA LYS A 180 27.08 -13.21 6.62
C LYS A 180 26.95 -12.24 7.80
N GLN A 181 25.76 -12.18 8.38
CA GLN A 181 25.52 -11.39 9.59
C GLN A 181 26.40 -11.88 10.73
N ARG A 182 26.88 -10.95 11.57
CA ARG A 182 27.71 -11.23 12.75
C ARG A 182 27.21 -10.41 13.94
N PRO A 183 27.57 -10.78 15.17
CA PRO A 183 27.26 -9.96 16.34
C PRO A 183 27.73 -8.51 16.14
N CYS A 184 26.88 -7.55 16.50
CA CYS A 184 27.23 -6.14 16.42
C CYS A 184 28.36 -5.79 17.39
N ILE A 185 29.26 -4.90 16.96
CA ILE A 185 30.23 -4.29 17.87
C ILE A 185 29.49 -3.38 18.86
N ASN A 186 29.79 -3.61 20.14
CA ASN A 186 29.32 -2.77 21.24
C ASN A 186 30.10 -1.45 21.22
N LEU A 187 29.50 -0.43 20.64
CA LEU A 187 30.02 0.93 20.77
C LEU A 187 29.72 1.44 22.18
N PRO A 188 30.70 2.01 22.90
CA PRO A 188 30.44 2.66 24.17
C PRO A 188 29.37 3.73 23.95
N THR A 189 28.28 3.63 24.71
CA THR A 189 27.26 4.67 24.74
C THR A 189 27.95 5.88 25.35
N THR A 190 28.45 6.79 24.52
CA THR A 190 28.83 8.11 25.01
C THR A 190 27.53 8.71 25.47
N THR A 191 27.25 8.59 26.78
CA THR A 191 26.19 9.33 27.44
C THR A 191 26.59 10.78 27.21
N ARG A 192 26.03 11.37 26.16
CA ARG A 192 26.19 12.79 25.87
C ARG A 192 25.54 13.46 27.07
N ARG A 193 26.36 13.79 28.07
CA ARG A 193 25.95 14.61 29.21
C ARG A 193 25.17 15.77 28.60
N PRO A 194 23.91 16.01 28.98
CA PRO A 194 23.19 17.14 28.45
C PRO A 194 24.08 18.35 28.66
N ARG A 195 24.51 18.96 27.56
CA ARG A 195 25.22 20.23 27.62
C ARG A 195 24.19 21.18 28.18
N ILE A 196 24.26 21.45 29.47
CA ILE A 196 23.56 22.57 30.08
C ILE A 196 24.14 23.78 29.34
N THR A 197 23.47 24.22 28.30
CA THR A 197 23.66 25.54 27.73
C THR A 197 23.15 26.50 28.78
N THR A 198 24.06 26.95 29.64
CA THR A 198 23.83 28.11 30.50
C THR A 198 23.40 29.26 29.59
N PRO A 199 22.22 29.86 29.81
CA PRO A 199 21.81 31.04 29.05
C PRO A 199 22.85 32.14 29.26
N ARG A 200 23.42 32.65 28.17
CA ARG A 200 24.26 33.85 28.22
C ARG A 200 23.37 35.02 28.69
N PRO A 201 23.70 35.73 29.77
CA PRO A 201 22.92 36.89 30.18
C PRO A 201 22.96 37.94 29.08
N ARG A 202 21.77 38.44 28.72
CA ARG A 202 21.57 39.50 27.75
C ARG A 202 22.12 40.80 28.37
N PRO A 203 23.01 41.56 27.69
CA PRO A 203 23.46 42.84 28.21
C PRO A 203 22.27 43.82 28.27
N PRO A 204 22.22 44.70 29.29
CA PRO A 204 21.17 45.70 29.40
C PRO A 204 21.27 46.68 28.24
N THR A 205 20.15 46.86 27.53
CA THR A 205 19.96 47.96 26.59
C THR A 205 19.96 49.27 27.36
N LEU A 206 20.99 50.10 27.13
CA LEU A 206 20.99 51.51 27.50
C LEU A 206 19.97 52.23 26.61
N SER A 207 18.92 52.76 27.25
CA SER A 207 18.00 53.72 26.66
C SER A 207 18.71 55.07 26.51
N ALA A 208 18.61 55.65 25.32
CA ALA A 208 18.78 57.07 25.05
C ALA A 208 17.52 57.56 24.35
#